data_AF-A0A2U9SK84-F1
#
_entry.id   AF-A0A2U9SK84-F1
#
_cell.length_a   1.000
_cell.length_b   1.000
_cell.length_c   1.000
_cell.angle_alpha   90.00
_cell.angle_beta   90.00
_cell.angle_gamma   90.00
#
_symmetry.space_group_name_H-M   'P 1'
#
loop_
_entity.id
_entity.type
_entity.pdbx_description
1 polymer ?
#
loop_
_entity_poly.entity_id
_entity_poly.type
_entity_poly.pdbx_seq_one_letter_code
_entity_poly.pdbx_strand_id
1 'polypeptide(L)'
;MVGRIARRPSGMRRREWKRAMNNEQNARILALGTAYGGLSPLSLGAWDFLLGLQDEAGIAGDGLEIGLLYGAAASKIVAHLHGDERFCGLDKMLREGEVTTNICTTTGRSAEQLSLIQACSRQARRRGQLDAFRARCRFLHIDGEHSYDAVRNDLDLCIDLMHDGGIIVLDDVLSAESVCVTHALFDHLRDRPHHLTLFLCGANKAYLCAPARLGFYRSACLERLVPFLERQHEQLIRLCKNSHAWEQSYLSFLPRGDGAPFMEINLYLDHPPA
;
A
#
# COMPACT_ATOMS: atom_id res chain seq x y z
N MET A 1 -11.40 11.14 -25.30
CA MET A 1 -10.87 12.51 -25.35
C MET A 1 -9.76 12.58 -24.32
N VAL A 2 -8.49 12.38 -24.72
CA VAL A 2 -7.36 12.36 -23.77
C VAL A 2 -7.26 13.76 -23.15
N GLY A 3 -7.44 13.84 -21.82
CA GLY A 3 -7.43 15.10 -21.10
C GLY A 3 -6.14 15.85 -21.38
N ARG A 4 -6.24 17.10 -21.86
CA ARG A 4 -5.07 17.98 -21.99
C ARG A 4 -4.40 18.07 -20.63
N ILE A 5 -3.14 17.67 -20.55
CA ILE A 5 -2.30 17.89 -19.36
C ILE A 5 -2.35 19.39 -19.05
N ALA A 6 -2.79 19.73 -17.83
CA ALA A 6 -2.89 21.12 -17.40
C ALA A 6 -1.54 21.81 -17.62
N ARG A 7 -1.54 22.98 -18.27
CA ARG A 7 -0.30 23.72 -18.48
C ARG A 7 0.11 24.39 -17.17
N ARG A 8 1.39 24.27 -16.81
CA ARG A 8 1.96 24.98 -15.66
C ARG A 8 1.73 26.49 -15.80
N PRO A 9 1.13 27.16 -14.79
CA PRO A 9 0.98 28.61 -14.80
C PRO A 9 2.32 29.35 -14.91
N SER A 10 2.34 30.50 -15.58
CA SER A 10 3.50 31.39 -15.60
C SER A 10 3.85 31.85 -14.18
N GLY A 11 5.13 31.80 -13.80
CA GLY A 11 5.61 32.20 -12.47
C GLY A 11 5.61 31.10 -11.40
N MET A 12 4.92 29.96 -11.60
CA MET A 12 4.93 28.87 -10.62
C MET A 12 6.16 27.95 -10.78
N ARG A 13 6.84 27.61 -9.67
CA ARG A 13 7.99 26.69 -9.74
C ARG A 13 7.51 25.29 -10.12
N ARG A 14 8.33 24.54 -10.87
CA ARG A 14 7.97 23.18 -11.35
C ARG A 14 7.61 22.23 -10.20
N ARG A 15 8.30 22.35 -9.06
CA ARG A 15 8.04 21.54 -7.86
C ARG A 15 6.68 21.86 -7.25
N GLU A 16 6.32 23.14 -7.15
CA GLU A 16 5.02 23.58 -6.62
C GLU A 16 3.88 23.12 -7.53
N TRP A 17 4.05 23.24 -8.85
CA TRP A 17 3.05 22.78 -9.81
C TRP A 17 2.84 21.27 -9.74
N LYS A 18 3.92 20.48 -9.69
CA LYS A 18 3.82 19.02 -9.50
C LYS A 18 3.09 18.65 -8.21
N ARG A 19 3.41 19.33 -7.10
CA ARG A 19 2.74 19.12 -5.81
C ARG A 19 1.25 19.45 -5.90
N ALA A 20 0.88 20.56 -6.52
CA ALA A 20 -0.53 20.93 -6.71
C ALA A 20 -1.29 19.87 -7.52
N MET A 21 -0.69 19.35 -8.60
CA MET A 21 -1.30 18.27 -9.40
C MET A 21 -1.44 16.96 -8.62
N ASN A 22 -0.43 16.59 -7.82
CA ASN A 22 -0.51 15.40 -6.95
C ASN A 22 -1.64 15.57 -5.92
N ASN A 23 -1.74 16.74 -5.29
CA ASN A 23 -2.77 17.02 -4.30
C ASN A 23 -4.18 16.96 -4.90
N GLU A 24 -4.37 17.51 -6.10
CA GLU A 24 -5.66 17.46 -6.80
C GLU A 24 -6.05 16.02 -7.16
N GLN A 25 -5.09 15.22 -7.66
CA GLN A 25 -5.32 13.80 -7.94
C GLN A 25 -5.64 13.04 -6.65
N ASN A 26 -4.90 13.25 -5.57
CA ASN A 26 -5.14 12.61 -4.28
C ASN A 26 -6.53 12.97 -3.73
N ALA A 27 -6.98 14.22 -3.87
CA ALA A 27 -8.33 14.62 -3.48
C ALA A 27 -9.42 13.85 -4.24
N ARG A 28 -9.23 13.64 -5.56
CA ARG A 28 -10.16 12.81 -6.36
C ARG A 28 -10.15 11.35 -5.94
N ILE A 29 -8.97 10.79 -5.63
CA ILE A 29 -8.85 9.41 -5.09
C ILE A 29 -9.63 9.28 -3.79
N LEU A 30 -9.42 10.20 -2.85
CA LEU A 30 -10.10 10.16 -1.54
C LEU A 30 -11.61 10.32 -1.67
N ALA A 31 -12.09 11.07 -2.67
CA ALA A 31 -13.51 11.25 -2.95
C ALA A 31 -14.22 9.97 -3.45
N LEU A 32 -13.46 8.93 -3.85
CA LEU A 32 -14.02 7.61 -4.19
C LEU A 32 -14.35 6.77 -2.94
N GLY A 33 -13.87 7.17 -1.77
CA GLY A 33 -14.16 6.49 -0.51
C GLY A 33 -15.62 6.65 -0.08
N THR A 34 -16.11 5.67 0.67
CA THR A 34 -17.42 5.68 1.31
C THR A 34 -17.26 5.67 2.84
N ALA A 35 -18.38 5.71 3.56
CA ALA A 35 -18.38 5.57 5.02
C ALA A 35 -17.89 4.20 5.53
N TYR A 36 -17.86 3.19 4.65
CA TYR A 36 -17.59 1.78 5.01
C TYR A 36 -16.42 1.18 4.22
N GLY A 37 -15.65 1.98 3.48
CA GLY A 37 -14.51 1.47 2.74
C GLY A 37 -13.85 2.52 1.83
N GLY A 38 -12.56 2.34 1.55
CA GLY A 38 -11.77 3.23 0.72
C GLY A 38 -10.38 3.48 1.29
N LEU A 39 -9.63 4.39 0.66
CA LEU A 39 -8.27 4.72 1.07
C LEU A 39 -8.28 5.90 2.05
N SER A 40 -7.76 5.72 3.26
CA SER A 40 -7.64 6.83 4.22
C SER A 40 -6.55 7.82 3.80
N PRO A 41 -6.64 9.12 4.15
CA PRO A 41 -5.60 10.11 3.83
C PRO A 41 -4.22 9.70 4.32
N LEU A 42 -4.15 9.09 5.50
CA LEU A 42 -2.90 8.61 6.07
C LEU A 42 -2.32 7.42 5.28
N SER A 43 -3.16 6.46 4.87
CA SER A 43 -2.73 5.34 4.00
C SER A 43 -2.26 5.86 2.64
N LEU A 44 -3.00 6.80 2.05
CA LEU A 44 -2.64 7.42 0.78
C LEU A 44 -1.26 8.06 0.84
N GLY A 45 -0.96 8.81 1.90
CA GLY A 45 0.34 9.45 2.09
C GLY A 45 1.47 8.43 2.24
N ALA A 46 1.23 7.34 3.00
CA ALA A 46 2.21 6.26 3.14
C ALA A 46 2.46 5.53 1.80
N TRP A 47 1.42 5.32 1.00
CA TRP A 47 1.56 4.72 -0.33
C TRP A 47 2.30 5.63 -1.30
N ASP A 48 2.01 6.93 -1.27
CA ASP A 48 2.72 7.93 -2.07
C ASP A 48 4.23 7.95 -1.75
N PHE A 49 4.56 7.82 -0.46
CA PHE A 49 5.95 7.71 -0.01
C PHE A 49 6.61 6.42 -0.54
N LEU A 50 5.97 5.27 -0.36
CA LEU A 50 6.56 3.96 -0.69
C LEU A 50 6.69 3.74 -2.20
N LEU A 51 5.69 4.13 -2.99
CA LEU A 51 5.74 4.08 -4.45
C LEU A 51 6.80 5.06 -4.99
N GLY A 52 6.87 6.27 -4.45
CA GLY A 52 7.94 7.23 -4.78
C GLY A 52 9.34 6.71 -4.44
N LEU A 53 9.49 5.97 -3.33
CA LEU A 53 10.74 5.32 -2.96
C LEU A 53 11.13 4.21 -3.96
N GLN A 54 10.17 3.42 -4.43
CA GLN A 54 10.41 2.42 -5.48
C GLN A 54 10.85 3.09 -6.79
N ASP A 55 10.21 4.18 -7.18
CA ASP A 55 10.57 4.97 -8.37
C ASP A 55 12.01 5.52 -8.26
N GLU A 56 12.38 6.11 -7.12
CA GLU A 56 13.73 6.62 -6.86
C GLU A 56 14.80 5.51 -6.96
N ALA A 57 14.46 4.30 -6.54
CA ALA A 57 15.34 3.13 -6.57
C ALA A 57 15.32 2.38 -7.91
N GLY A 58 14.53 2.83 -8.90
CA GLY A 58 14.38 2.15 -10.19
C GLY A 58 13.69 0.78 -10.09
N ILE A 59 12.91 0.56 -9.03
CA ILE A 59 12.10 -0.65 -8.86
C ILE A 59 10.84 -0.46 -9.71
N ALA A 60 10.87 -1.01 -10.92
CA ALA A 60 9.75 -1.05 -11.85
C ALA A 60 8.98 -2.37 -11.75
N GLY A 61 7.69 -2.34 -12.08
CA GLY A 61 6.82 -3.50 -12.01
C GLY A 61 5.33 -3.14 -12.04
N ASP A 62 4.53 -4.17 -12.26
CA ASP A 62 3.08 -4.08 -12.33
C ASP A 62 2.47 -3.77 -10.93
N GLY A 63 1.19 -3.37 -10.91
CA GLY A 63 0.40 -3.19 -9.70
C GLY A 63 -0.67 -4.27 -9.56
N LEU A 64 -1.07 -4.59 -8.34
CA LEU A 64 -2.17 -5.53 -8.08
C LEU A 64 -3.05 -5.11 -6.91
N GLU A 65 -4.35 -5.38 -7.00
CA GLU A 65 -5.28 -5.30 -5.87
C GLU A 65 -6.26 -6.47 -5.88
N ILE A 66 -6.50 -7.05 -4.70
CA ILE A 66 -7.58 -8.00 -4.43
C ILE A 66 -8.61 -7.28 -3.57
N GLY A 67 -9.83 -7.10 -4.08
CA GLY A 67 -10.88 -6.27 -3.48
C GLY A 67 -10.78 -4.82 -3.96
N LEU A 68 -11.61 -4.46 -4.94
CA LEU A 68 -11.53 -3.17 -5.63
C LEU A 68 -12.56 -2.17 -5.13
N LEU A 69 -13.74 -2.63 -4.71
CA LEU A 69 -14.88 -1.79 -4.33
C LEU A 69 -15.24 -0.73 -5.41
N TYR A 70 -14.72 0.50 -5.29
CA TYR A 70 -14.89 1.63 -6.22
C TYR A 70 -13.57 2.06 -6.91
N GLY A 71 -12.45 1.43 -6.57
CA GLY A 71 -11.13 1.66 -7.18
C GLY A 71 -10.29 2.77 -6.55
N ALA A 72 -10.52 3.15 -5.29
CA ALA A 72 -9.75 4.21 -4.63
C ALA A 72 -8.27 3.83 -4.45
N ALA A 73 -8.00 2.69 -3.81
CA ALA A 73 -6.65 2.17 -3.64
C ALA A 73 -6.00 1.81 -4.99
N ALA A 74 -6.72 1.11 -5.89
CA ALA A 74 -6.32 0.88 -7.28
C ALA A 74 -5.85 2.16 -7.97
N SER A 75 -6.62 3.25 -7.86
CA SER A 75 -6.28 4.53 -8.48
C SER A 75 -4.93 5.06 -7.99
N LYS A 76 -4.60 4.87 -6.70
CA LYS A 76 -3.29 5.29 -6.19
C LYS A 76 -2.15 4.47 -6.76
N ILE A 77 -2.33 3.15 -6.89
CA ILE A 77 -1.32 2.27 -7.53
C ILE A 77 -1.17 2.64 -9.01
N VAL A 78 -2.28 2.78 -9.74
CA VAL A 78 -2.32 3.10 -11.18
C VAL A 78 -1.68 4.45 -11.49
N ALA A 79 -1.84 5.45 -10.60
CA ALA A 79 -1.22 6.77 -10.77
C ALA A 79 0.32 6.68 -10.90
N HIS A 80 0.94 5.71 -10.23
CA HIS A 80 2.38 5.48 -10.16
C HIS A 80 2.93 4.52 -11.24
N LEU A 81 2.10 4.01 -12.16
CA LEU A 81 2.57 3.16 -13.25
C LEU A 81 3.43 3.93 -14.26
N HIS A 82 4.47 3.30 -14.79
CA HIS A 82 5.37 3.87 -15.79
C HIS A 82 5.45 2.98 -17.04
N GLY A 83 5.59 3.61 -18.21
CA GLY A 83 5.74 2.91 -19.49
C GLY A 83 4.66 1.85 -19.70
N ASP A 84 5.11 0.61 -19.89
CA ASP A 84 4.27 -0.56 -20.19
C ASP A 84 3.82 -1.34 -18.93
N GLU A 85 4.03 -0.78 -17.73
CA GLU A 85 3.49 -1.36 -16.50
C GLU A 85 1.96 -1.39 -16.54
N ARG A 86 1.39 -2.47 -15.98
CA ARG A 86 -0.04 -2.74 -15.95
C ARG A 86 -0.54 -2.88 -14.53
N PHE A 87 -1.85 -2.75 -14.37
CA PHE A 87 -2.54 -3.03 -13.11
C PHE A 87 -3.46 -4.23 -13.27
N CYS A 88 -3.39 -5.16 -12.32
CA CYS A 88 -4.32 -6.27 -12.19
C CYS A 88 -5.27 -6.03 -11.02
N GLY A 89 -6.56 -5.87 -11.29
CA GLY A 89 -7.57 -5.76 -10.26
C GLY A 89 -8.42 -7.03 -10.20
N LEU A 90 -8.59 -7.59 -9.00
CA LEU A 90 -9.39 -8.80 -8.79
C LEU A 90 -10.49 -8.52 -7.78
N ASP A 91 -11.75 -8.76 -8.14
CA ASP A 91 -12.88 -8.60 -7.22
C ASP A 91 -13.99 -9.61 -7.55
N LYS A 92 -14.59 -10.23 -6.53
CA LYS A 92 -15.68 -11.20 -6.72
C LYS A 92 -16.97 -10.52 -7.21
N MET A 93 -17.21 -9.29 -6.78
CA MET A 93 -18.40 -8.48 -7.08
C MET A 93 -18.03 -7.27 -7.95
N LEU A 94 -17.12 -7.50 -8.91
CA LEU A 94 -16.56 -6.45 -9.77
C LEU A 94 -17.64 -5.66 -10.52
N ARG A 95 -17.60 -4.33 -10.36
CA ARG A 95 -18.34 -3.37 -11.20
C ARG A 95 -17.40 -2.75 -12.22
N GLU A 96 -17.04 -3.54 -13.23
CA GLU A 96 -15.93 -3.25 -14.13
C GLU A 96 -15.99 -1.85 -14.77
N GLY A 97 -17.16 -1.47 -15.33
CA GLY A 97 -17.32 -0.18 -15.98
C GLY A 97 -17.19 1.02 -15.02
N GLU A 98 -17.70 0.89 -13.80
CA GLU A 98 -17.60 1.92 -12.76
C GLU A 98 -16.17 2.07 -12.27
N VAL A 99 -15.53 0.95 -11.90
CA VAL A 99 -14.13 0.92 -11.43
C VAL A 99 -13.18 1.45 -12.51
N THR A 100 -13.35 1.03 -13.77
CA THR A 100 -12.55 1.51 -14.90
C THR A 100 -12.70 3.02 -15.07
N THR A 101 -13.93 3.53 -15.02
CA THR A 101 -14.21 4.97 -15.14
C THR A 101 -13.57 5.75 -14.00
N ASN A 102 -13.71 5.29 -12.76
CA ASN A 102 -13.15 5.94 -11.58
C ASN A 102 -11.61 6.01 -11.65
N ILE A 103 -10.96 4.89 -11.99
CA ILE A 103 -9.50 4.84 -12.14
C ILE A 103 -9.04 5.78 -13.27
N CYS A 104 -9.64 5.69 -14.47
CA CYS A 104 -9.20 6.47 -15.62
C CYS A 104 -9.40 7.99 -15.40
N THR A 105 -10.53 8.40 -14.82
CA THR A 105 -10.83 9.82 -14.56
C THR A 105 -9.96 10.40 -13.46
N THR A 106 -9.64 9.61 -12.44
CA THR A 106 -8.82 10.04 -11.32
C THR A 106 -7.33 10.12 -11.70
N THR A 107 -6.85 9.13 -12.46
CA THR A 107 -5.42 8.99 -12.78
C THR A 107 -5.00 9.60 -14.11
N GLY A 108 -5.95 9.74 -15.06
CA GLY A 108 -5.66 10.09 -16.45
C GLY A 108 -5.01 8.96 -17.26
N ARG A 109 -4.93 7.74 -16.73
CA ARG A 109 -4.34 6.56 -17.40
C ARG A 109 -5.31 5.89 -18.35
N SER A 110 -4.77 5.13 -19.30
CA SER A 110 -5.55 4.37 -20.28
C SER A 110 -6.17 3.13 -19.62
N ALA A 111 -7.41 2.81 -20.00
CA ALA A 111 -8.05 1.56 -19.63
C ALA A 111 -7.28 0.33 -20.14
N GLU A 112 -6.46 0.48 -21.19
CA GLU A 112 -5.62 -0.60 -21.74
C GLU A 112 -4.54 -1.09 -20.77
N GLN A 113 -4.17 -0.27 -19.78
CA GLN A 113 -3.24 -0.67 -18.71
C GLN A 113 -3.92 -1.48 -17.61
N LEU A 114 -5.25 -1.64 -17.65
CA LEU A 114 -6.04 -2.29 -16.61
C LEU A 114 -6.45 -3.70 -17.06
N SER A 115 -6.16 -4.69 -16.21
CA SER A 115 -6.66 -6.04 -16.34
C SER A 115 -7.57 -6.32 -15.14
N LEU A 116 -8.87 -6.17 -15.33
CA LEU A 116 -9.86 -6.36 -14.27
C LEU A 116 -10.49 -7.74 -14.40
N ILE A 117 -10.47 -8.51 -13.31
CA ILE A 117 -10.89 -9.90 -13.27
C ILE A 117 -12.02 -10.03 -12.25
N GLN A 118 -13.19 -10.47 -12.71
CA GLN A 118 -14.29 -10.81 -11.81
C GLN A 118 -14.15 -12.25 -11.30
N ALA A 119 -13.49 -12.44 -10.16
CA ALA A 119 -13.36 -13.73 -9.49
C ALA A 119 -12.86 -13.55 -8.04
N CYS A 120 -13.00 -14.59 -7.21
CA CYS A 120 -12.20 -14.66 -6.00
C CYS A 120 -10.78 -15.15 -6.31
N SER A 121 -9.81 -14.78 -5.47
CA SER A 121 -8.38 -15.13 -5.59
C SER A 121 -8.11 -16.62 -5.78
N ARG A 122 -8.80 -17.47 -5.02
CA ARG A 122 -8.69 -18.94 -5.15
C ARG A 122 -9.08 -19.42 -6.56
N GLN A 123 -10.15 -18.86 -7.13
CA GLN A 123 -10.61 -19.22 -8.46
C GLN A 123 -9.66 -18.69 -9.54
N ALA A 124 -9.25 -17.42 -9.43
CA ALA A 124 -8.31 -16.80 -10.36
C ALA A 124 -6.97 -17.54 -10.41
N ARG A 125 -6.43 -17.93 -9.23
CA ARG A 125 -5.21 -18.74 -9.10
C ARG A 125 -5.36 -20.10 -9.78
N ARG A 126 -6.44 -20.83 -9.51
CA ARG A 126 -6.70 -22.15 -10.12
C ARG A 126 -6.81 -22.12 -11.64
N ARG A 127 -7.28 -21.00 -12.19
CA ARG A 127 -7.49 -20.81 -13.64
C ARG A 127 -6.30 -20.19 -14.37
N GLY A 128 -5.21 -19.88 -13.66
CA GLY A 128 -4.03 -19.22 -14.27
C GLY A 128 -4.30 -17.79 -14.76
N GLN A 129 -5.35 -17.14 -14.27
CA GLN A 129 -5.76 -15.81 -14.76
C GLN A 129 -4.75 -14.70 -14.42
N LEU A 130 -3.82 -14.99 -13.50
CA LEU A 130 -2.82 -14.06 -12.98
C LEU A 130 -1.39 -14.41 -13.46
N ASP A 131 -1.22 -15.44 -14.30
CA ASP A 131 0.12 -15.92 -14.68
C ASP A 131 0.96 -14.86 -15.41
N ALA A 132 0.31 -13.96 -16.14
CA ALA A 132 0.98 -12.84 -16.81
C ALA A 132 1.57 -11.79 -15.84
N PHE A 133 1.27 -11.89 -14.54
CA PHE A 133 1.74 -10.99 -13.47
C PHE A 133 2.72 -11.69 -12.50
N ARG A 134 3.07 -12.96 -12.74
CA ARG A 134 3.96 -13.72 -11.87
C ARG A 134 5.33 -13.05 -11.74
N ALA A 135 5.80 -12.84 -10.51
CA ALA A 135 7.03 -12.14 -10.17
C ALA A 135 7.20 -10.73 -10.80
N ARG A 136 6.09 -10.05 -11.15
CA ARG A 136 6.12 -8.74 -11.81
C ARG A 136 5.58 -7.61 -10.97
N CYS A 137 4.75 -7.90 -9.97
CA CYS A 137 4.07 -6.85 -9.23
C CYS A 137 5.00 -6.22 -8.18
N ARG A 138 5.23 -4.90 -8.27
CA ARG A 138 6.02 -4.17 -7.27
C ARG A 138 5.17 -3.62 -6.12
N PHE A 139 3.86 -3.49 -6.32
CA PHE A 139 2.95 -3.02 -5.27
C PHE A 139 1.64 -3.81 -5.34
N LEU A 140 1.34 -4.56 -4.28
CA LEU A 140 0.20 -5.46 -4.19
C LEU A 140 -0.65 -5.07 -2.98
N HIS A 141 -1.95 -4.91 -3.15
CA HIS A 141 -2.90 -4.65 -2.07
C HIS A 141 -3.86 -5.83 -1.88
N ILE A 142 -4.07 -6.24 -0.63
CA ILE A 142 -5.01 -7.29 -0.25
C ILE A 142 -6.08 -6.68 0.65
N ASP A 143 -7.30 -6.60 0.14
CA ASP A 143 -8.52 -6.11 0.79
C ASP A 143 -9.75 -6.95 0.36
N GLY A 144 -9.57 -8.27 0.37
CA GLY A 144 -10.52 -9.25 -0.17
C GLY A 144 -11.66 -9.63 0.79
N GLU A 145 -11.84 -10.94 1.01
CA GLU A 145 -12.99 -11.49 1.76
C GLU A 145 -12.82 -11.47 3.29
N HIS A 146 -11.62 -11.17 3.78
CA HIS A 146 -11.25 -11.07 5.22
C HIS A 146 -11.44 -12.34 6.10
N SER A 147 -11.85 -13.48 5.52
CA SER A 147 -11.80 -14.77 6.24
C SER A 147 -10.34 -15.24 6.40
N TYR A 148 -10.04 -15.95 7.49
CA TYR A 148 -8.68 -16.43 7.78
C TYR A 148 -8.06 -17.16 6.59
N ASP A 149 -8.78 -18.15 6.03
CA ASP A 149 -8.30 -18.95 4.90
C ASP A 149 -8.13 -18.11 3.62
N ALA A 150 -9.00 -17.12 3.39
CA ALA A 150 -8.88 -16.22 2.26
C ALA A 150 -7.62 -15.36 2.38
N VAL A 151 -7.38 -14.72 3.53
CA VAL A 151 -6.17 -13.93 3.78
C VAL A 151 -4.91 -14.76 3.60
N ARG A 152 -4.90 -15.99 4.11
CA ARG A 152 -3.77 -16.92 3.98
C ARG A 152 -3.49 -17.27 2.52
N ASN A 153 -4.54 -17.57 1.76
CA ASN A 153 -4.45 -17.81 0.32
C ASN A 153 -3.97 -16.57 -0.44
N ASP A 154 -4.46 -15.39 -0.09
CA ASP A 154 -4.15 -14.14 -0.77
C ASP A 154 -2.70 -13.74 -0.53
N LEU A 155 -2.19 -13.92 0.68
CA LEU A 155 -0.76 -13.76 0.98
C LEU A 155 0.10 -14.72 0.14
N ASP A 156 -0.25 -16.01 0.09
CA ASP A 156 0.48 -17.00 -0.72
C ASP A 156 0.43 -16.66 -2.22
N LEU A 157 -0.71 -16.20 -2.73
CA LEU A 157 -0.87 -15.77 -4.10
C LEU A 157 -0.02 -14.52 -4.39
N CYS A 158 -0.07 -13.52 -3.52
CA CYS A 158 0.70 -12.30 -3.68
C CYS A 158 2.21 -12.56 -3.61
N ILE A 159 2.68 -13.52 -2.81
CA ILE A 159 4.09 -13.97 -2.81
C ILE A 159 4.49 -14.46 -4.22
N ASP A 160 3.66 -15.27 -4.89
CA ASP A 160 3.96 -15.78 -6.24
C ASP A 160 4.00 -14.66 -7.30
N LEU A 161 3.24 -13.57 -7.09
CA LEU A 161 3.13 -12.46 -8.02
C LEU A 161 4.13 -11.32 -7.75
N MET A 162 4.69 -11.27 -6.55
CA MET A 162 5.54 -10.18 -6.09
C MET A 162 6.91 -10.18 -6.77
N HIS A 163 7.32 -9.02 -7.27
CA HIS A 163 8.68 -8.74 -7.72
C HIS A 163 9.67 -8.73 -6.53
N ASP A 164 10.96 -9.01 -6.75
CA ASP A 164 11.98 -9.07 -5.68
C ASP A 164 12.14 -7.77 -4.85
N GLY A 165 11.72 -6.64 -5.42
CA GLY A 165 11.65 -5.33 -4.77
C GLY A 165 10.22 -4.92 -4.42
N GLY A 166 9.29 -5.86 -4.31
CA GLY A 166 7.87 -5.58 -4.13
C GLY A 166 7.46 -5.31 -2.68
N ILE A 167 6.29 -4.70 -2.55
CA ILE A 167 5.59 -4.49 -1.28
C ILE A 167 4.22 -5.16 -1.39
N ILE A 168 3.86 -5.93 -0.37
CA ILE A 168 2.49 -6.40 -0.16
C ILE A 168 1.89 -5.57 0.99
N VAL A 169 0.74 -4.98 0.74
CA VAL A 169 -0.05 -4.24 1.72
C VAL A 169 -1.29 -5.07 2.05
N LEU A 170 -1.43 -5.46 3.31
CA LEU A 170 -2.62 -6.16 3.81
C LEU A 170 -3.49 -5.16 4.57
N ASP A 171 -4.73 -5.01 4.14
CA ASP A 171 -5.71 -4.11 4.78
C ASP A 171 -6.31 -4.70 6.05
N ASP A 172 -6.99 -3.86 6.83
CA ASP A 172 -7.70 -4.15 8.08
C ASP A 172 -6.91 -4.89 9.18
N VAL A 173 -5.59 -4.74 9.16
CA VAL A 173 -4.71 -5.21 10.22
C VAL A 173 -4.90 -4.34 11.46
N LEU A 174 -5.09 -5.00 12.61
CA LEU A 174 -5.50 -4.44 13.91
C LEU A 174 -6.90 -3.83 13.92
N SER A 175 -7.73 -4.09 12.91
CA SER A 175 -9.16 -3.72 12.94
C SER A 175 -9.95 -4.65 13.87
N ALA A 176 -10.79 -4.07 14.73
CA ALA A 176 -11.72 -4.83 15.56
C ALA A 176 -12.85 -5.47 14.74
N GLU A 177 -13.16 -4.94 13.55
CA GLU A 177 -14.16 -5.48 12.64
C GLU A 177 -13.67 -6.76 11.93
N SER A 178 -12.34 -6.88 11.76
CA SER A 178 -11.69 -7.94 10.98
C SER A 178 -10.49 -8.55 11.72
N VAL A 179 -10.65 -8.89 13.00
CA VAL A 179 -9.58 -9.46 13.84
C VAL A 179 -8.92 -10.71 13.21
N CYS A 180 -9.69 -11.50 12.46
CA CYS A 180 -9.20 -12.67 11.73
C CYS A 180 -8.07 -12.35 10.75
N VAL A 181 -8.05 -11.14 10.16
CA VAL A 181 -7.00 -10.72 9.23
C VAL A 181 -5.67 -10.57 9.95
N THR A 182 -5.69 -9.94 11.13
CA THR A 182 -4.52 -9.80 12.00
C THR A 182 -3.99 -11.16 12.45
N HIS A 183 -4.91 -12.05 12.84
CA HIS A 183 -4.56 -13.41 13.25
C HIS A 183 -3.89 -14.18 12.10
N ALA A 184 -4.48 -14.17 10.91
CA ALA A 184 -3.94 -14.81 9.72
C ALA A 184 -2.56 -14.28 9.33
N LEU A 185 -2.34 -12.96 9.44
CA LEU A 185 -1.06 -12.33 9.16
C LEU A 185 0.06 -12.87 10.07
N PHE A 186 -0.14 -12.85 11.39
CA PHE A 186 0.92 -13.24 12.32
C PHE A 186 1.22 -14.74 12.26
N ASP A 187 0.21 -15.58 12.07
CA ASP A 187 0.44 -16.98 11.73
C ASP A 187 1.25 -17.10 10.43
N HIS A 188 0.97 -16.26 9.43
CA HIS A 188 1.69 -16.34 8.15
C HIS A 188 3.16 -16.03 8.27
N LEU A 189 3.49 -14.95 8.98
CA LEU A 189 4.87 -14.56 9.21
C LEU A 189 5.62 -15.60 10.06
N ARG A 190 4.95 -16.22 11.03
CA ARG A 190 5.53 -17.32 11.83
C ARG A 190 5.82 -18.55 10.97
N ASP A 191 4.87 -18.96 10.15
CA ASP A 191 4.97 -20.22 9.39
C ASP A 191 5.87 -20.09 8.14
N ARG A 192 6.09 -18.88 7.62
CA ARG A 192 6.86 -18.59 6.39
C ARG A 192 7.87 -17.45 6.56
N PRO A 193 8.79 -17.53 7.54
CA PRO A 193 9.68 -16.41 7.90
C PRO A 193 10.67 -16.03 6.78
N HIS A 194 10.88 -16.90 5.79
CA HIS A 194 11.79 -16.66 4.67
C HIS A 194 11.13 -16.02 3.45
N HIS A 195 9.80 -15.91 3.42
CA HIS A 195 9.07 -15.35 2.27
C HIS A 195 8.71 -13.89 2.47
N LEU A 196 8.20 -13.53 3.66
CA LEU A 196 7.75 -12.18 3.97
C LEU A 196 8.16 -11.77 5.38
N THR A 197 8.40 -10.48 5.55
CA THR A 197 8.55 -9.84 6.85
C THR A 197 7.77 -8.53 6.88
N LEU A 198 7.20 -8.22 8.04
CA LEU A 198 6.62 -6.91 8.31
C LEU A 198 7.74 -5.87 8.44
N PHE A 199 7.60 -4.73 7.75
CA PHE A 199 8.54 -3.61 7.90
C PHE A 199 7.86 -2.32 8.40
N LEU A 200 6.58 -2.14 8.13
CA LEU A 200 5.78 -1.01 8.58
C LEU A 200 4.34 -1.45 8.90
N CYS A 201 3.73 -0.90 9.96
CA CYS A 201 2.33 -1.17 10.33
C CYS A 201 1.64 0.10 10.82
N GLY A 202 0.44 0.40 10.34
CA GLY A 202 -0.30 1.58 10.75
C GLY A 202 -1.41 1.94 9.77
N ALA A 203 -2.31 2.84 10.17
CA ALA A 203 -3.51 3.18 9.38
C ALA A 203 -4.32 1.94 8.94
N ASN A 204 -4.46 0.98 9.85
CA ASN A 204 -5.10 -0.33 9.65
C ASN A 204 -4.43 -1.21 8.58
N LYS A 205 -3.15 -0.97 8.26
CA LYS A 205 -2.43 -1.71 7.22
C LYS A 205 -1.13 -2.29 7.72
N ALA A 206 -0.81 -3.50 7.25
CA ALA A 206 0.52 -4.09 7.34
C ALA A 206 1.23 -3.99 5.99
N TYR A 207 2.50 -3.57 6.01
CA TYR A 207 3.34 -3.46 4.84
C TYR A 207 4.47 -4.48 4.94
N LEU A 208 4.45 -5.43 4.01
CA LEU A 208 5.32 -6.60 3.97
C LEU A 208 6.27 -6.51 2.78
N CYS A 209 7.45 -7.08 2.92
CA CYS A 209 8.41 -7.23 1.82
C CYS A 209 9.18 -8.54 1.98
N ALA A 210 9.95 -8.92 0.95
CA ALA A 210 10.92 -10.00 1.09
C ALA A 210 11.95 -9.68 2.18
N PRO A 211 12.39 -10.64 3.02
CA PRO A 211 13.35 -10.39 4.10
C PRO A 211 14.62 -9.66 3.67
N ALA A 212 15.12 -9.92 2.46
CA ALA A 212 16.30 -9.25 1.89
C ALA A 212 16.10 -7.73 1.65
N ARG A 213 14.85 -7.25 1.59
CA ARG A 213 14.49 -5.83 1.39
C ARG A 213 14.14 -5.09 2.68
N LEU A 214 14.09 -5.77 3.82
CA LEU A 214 13.72 -5.18 5.11
C LEU A 214 14.55 -3.95 5.44
N GLY A 215 15.88 -4.05 5.31
CA GLY A 215 16.79 -2.94 5.60
C GLY A 215 16.52 -1.71 4.74
N PHE A 216 16.26 -1.91 3.44
CA PHE A 216 15.97 -0.83 2.50
C PHE A 216 14.70 -0.06 2.87
N TYR A 217 13.57 -0.75 3.02
CA TYR A 217 12.29 -0.09 3.30
C TYR A 217 12.25 0.52 4.70
N ARG A 218 12.73 -0.22 5.70
CA ARG A 218 12.70 0.24 7.08
C ARG A 218 13.56 1.49 7.31
N SER A 219 14.79 1.52 6.79
CA SER A 219 15.66 2.69 6.93
C SER A 219 15.06 3.91 6.26
N ALA A 220 14.50 3.75 5.05
CA ALA A 220 13.80 4.84 4.38
C ALA A 220 12.61 5.36 5.21
N CYS A 221 11.80 4.48 5.79
CA CYS A 221 10.71 4.88 6.67
C CYS A 221 11.22 5.67 7.89
N LEU A 222 12.24 5.15 8.58
CA LEU A 222 12.81 5.79 9.78
C LEU A 222 13.36 7.19 9.47
N GLU A 223 14.06 7.35 8.34
CA GLU A 223 14.76 8.59 8.00
C GLU A 223 13.83 9.64 7.36
N ARG A 224 12.84 9.20 6.57
CA ARG A 224 12.17 10.08 5.59
C ARG A 224 10.65 10.11 5.71
N LEU A 225 9.98 9.12 6.31
CA LEU A 225 8.52 9.03 6.25
C LEU A 225 7.82 10.17 7.00
N VAL A 226 8.20 10.44 8.24
CA VAL A 226 7.63 11.56 9.04
C VAL A 226 7.74 12.89 8.30
N PRO A 227 8.95 13.37 7.94
CA PRO A 227 9.06 14.67 7.28
C PRO A 227 8.46 14.69 5.86
N PHE A 228 8.30 13.54 5.21
CA PHE A 228 7.54 13.44 3.95
C PHE A 228 6.04 13.67 4.19
N LEU A 229 5.44 12.95 5.12
CA LEU A 229 4.01 13.03 5.42
C LEU A 229 3.61 14.42 5.92
N GLU A 230 4.40 15.02 6.80
CA GLU A 230 4.13 16.37 7.31
C GLU A 230 4.16 17.41 6.19
N ARG A 231 5.17 17.36 5.31
CA ARG A 231 5.36 18.39 4.28
C ARG A 231 4.50 18.18 3.04
N GLN A 232 4.24 16.94 2.64
CA GLN A 232 3.54 16.64 1.40
C GLN A 232 2.05 16.38 1.61
N HIS A 233 1.68 15.79 2.75
CA HIS A 233 0.31 15.32 3.02
C HIS A 233 -0.32 15.96 4.26
N GLU A 234 0.40 16.86 4.95
CA GLU A 234 -0.08 17.55 6.16
C GLU A 234 -0.54 16.58 7.26
N GLN A 235 0.04 15.38 7.27
CA GLN A 235 -0.25 14.35 8.26
C GLN A 235 0.85 14.33 9.33
N LEU A 236 0.46 14.55 10.59
CA LEU A 236 1.37 14.49 11.73
C LEU A 236 1.35 13.08 12.32
N ILE A 237 2.43 12.33 12.11
CA ILE A 237 2.56 10.95 12.57
C ILE A 237 3.70 10.77 13.56
N ARG A 238 3.58 9.75 14.41
CA ARG A 238 4.64 9.22 15.25
C ARG A 238 5.08 7.90 14.67
N LEU A 239 6.38 7.72 14.50
CA LEU A 239 6.97 6.40 14.29
C LEU A 239 7.33 5.78 15.63
N CYS A 240 6.87 4.56 15.83
CA CYS A 240 7.18 3.76 17.01
C CYS A 240 8.00 2.54 16.60
N LYS A 241 8.91 2.14 17.50
CA LYS A 241 9.68 0.91 17.38
C LYS A 241 9.70 0.22 18.75
N ASN A 242 9.54 -1.09 18.75
CA ASN A 242 9.82 -1.93 19.92
C ASN A 242 11.20 -2.59 19.72
N SER A 243 11.95 -2.80 20.80
CA SER A 243 13.36 -3.20 20.74
C SER A 243 13.70 -4.43 21.60
N HIS A 244 12.89 -5.51 21.55
CA HIS A 244 13.17 -6.76 22.28
C HIS A 244 13.59 -7.94 21.40
N ALA A 245 14.24 -8.93 22.02
CA ALA A 245 14.85 -10.08 21.36
C ALA A 245 13.91 -10.94 20.50
N TRP A 246 12.61 -10.98 20.82
CA TRP A 246 11.61 -11.80 20.13
C TRP A 246 10.67 -11.00 19.23
N GLU A 247 10.85 -9.68 19.17
CA GLU A 247 10.00 -8.82 18.37
C GLU A 247 10.50 -8.77 16.92
N GLN A 248 9.55 -8.77 15.98
CA GLN A 248 9.90 -8.47 14.61
C GLN A 248 10.38 -7.02 14.49
N SER A 249 11.29 -6.82 13.56
CA SER A 249 12.08 -5.62 13.42
C SER A 249 11.34 -4.47 12.69
N TYR A 250 10.00 -4.43 12.77
CA TYR A 250 9.14 -3.47 12.06
C TYR A 250 9.02 -2.12 12.78
N LEU A 251 8.54 -1.12 12.05
CA LEU A 251 8.08 0.15 12.61
C LEU A 251 6.55 0.17 12.65
N SER A 252 5.98 0.88 13.62
CA SER A 252 4.56 1.26 13.55
C SER A 252 4.40 2.75 13.42
N PHE A 253 3.28 3.19 12.83
CA PHE A 253 2.95 4.60 12.70
C PHE A 253 1.48 4.90 12.98
N LEU A 254 1.25 6.05 13.61
CA LEU A 254 -0.07 6.49 14.04
C LEU A 254 -0.08 8.03 14.15
N PRO A 255 -1.26 8.68 14.14
CA PRO A 255 -1.35 10.11 14.41
C PRO A 255 -0.69 10.48 15.74
N ARG A 256 0.17 11.51 15.75
CA ARG A 256 0.96 11.86 16.96
C ARG A 256 0.33 12.88 17.89
N GLY A 257 -0.69 13.60 17.43
CA GLY A 257 -1.20 14.79 18.13
C GLY A 257 -0.09 15.84 18.31
N ASP A 258 0.11 16.25 19.56
CA ASP A 258 1.16 17.18 20.01
C ASP A 258 2.46 16.51 20.45
N GLY A 259 2.51 15.17 20.49
CA GLY A 259 3.68 14.46 20.99
C GLY A 259 4.80 14.27 19.96
N ALA A 260 5.88 13.60 20.38
CA ALA A 260 7.09 13.46 19.58
C ALA A 260 6.88 12.66 18.26
N PRO A 261 7.64 13.00 17.19
CA PRO A 261 7.60 12.27 15.91
C PRO A 261 8.19 10.85 15.97
N PHE A 262 9.01 10.56 16.98
CA PHE A 262 9.62 9.26 17.18
C PHE A 262 9.44 8.81 18.62
N MET A 263 9.20 7.52 18.81
CA MET A 263 9.09 6.90 20.12
C MET A 263 9.69 5.50 20.10
N GLU A 264 10.67 5.27 20.95
CA GLU A 264 11.10 3.93 21.30
C GLU A 264 10.23 3.44 22.46
N ILE A 265 9.59 2.30 22.27
CA ILE A 265 8.75 1.68 23.29
C ILE A 265 9.59 0.58 23.93
N ASN A 266 9.78 0.69 25.26
CA ASN A 266 10.59 -0.22 26.10
C ASN A 266 12.11 -0.08 25.93
N LEU A 267 12.66 1.04 26.40
CA LEU A 267 13.98 0.97 27.02
C LEU A 267 13.83 0.06 28.25
N TYR A 268 14.47 -1.11 28.23
CA TYR A 268 14.70 -1.88 29.45
C TYR A 268 15.33 -0.91 30.46
N LEU A 269 14.61 -0.53 31.51
CA LEU A 269 15.31 -0.11 32.70
C LEU A 269 16.02 -1.39 33.15
N ASP A 270 17.34 -1.47 33.00
CA ASP A 270 18.18 -2.53 33.60
C ASP A 270 18.00 -2.64 35.12
N HIS A 271 17.18 -1.76 35.71
CA HIS A 271 16.77 -1.77 37.08
C HIS A 271 15.23 -1.74 37.17
N PRO A 272 14.62 -2.59 38.02
CA PRO A 272 13.20 -2.47 38.31
C PRO A 272 12.89 -1.05 38.85
N PRO A 273 11.68 -0.51 38.60
CA PRO A 273 11.28 0.77 39.16
C PRO A 273 11.41 0.73 40.69
N ALA A 274 12.04 1.76 41.24
CA ALA A 274 12.20 1.94 42.69
C ALA A 274 10.86 2.08 43.41
#